data_AF-U5P2X6-F1
#
_entry.id   AF-U5P2X6-F1
#
_cell.length_a   1.000
_cell.length_b   1.000
_cell.length_c   1.000
_cell.angle_alpha   90.00
_cell.angle_beta   90.00
_cell.angle_gamma   90.00
#
_symmetry.space_group_name_H-M   'P 1'
#
loop_
_entity.id
_entity.type
_entity.pdbx_description
1 polymer ?
#
loop_
_entity_poly.entity_id
_entity_poly.type
_entity_poly.pdbx_seq_one_letter_code
_entity_poly.pdbx_strand_id
1 'polypeptide(L)'
;VKGASEGQGLGNAFLSHIKACDALFHMTRAFEDDDVTHVEGDVNPVRDLEIILDELRLKDIEYISNVYDKLFKLVERGGDK
;
A
#
# COMPACT_ATOMS: atom_id res chain seq x y z
N VAL A 1 -10.11 -0.73 -2.89
CA VAL A 1 -8.70 -0.88 -3.34
C VAL A 1 -8.08 -1.95 -2.46
N LYS A 2 -8.36 -3.21 -2.78
CA LYS A 2 -7.81 -4.39 -2.09
C LYS A 2 -6.95 -5.14 -3.10
N GLY A 3 -5.82 -5.69 -2.67
CA GLY A 3 -4.86 -6.41 -3.51
C GLY A 3 -3.94 -5.51 -4.33
N ALA A 4 -3.78 -4.24 -3.96
CA ALA A 4 -2.81 -3.34 -4.63
C ALA A 4 -1.38 -3.78 -4.34
N SER A 5 -1.14 -4.26 -3.12
CA SER A 5 0.12 -4.86 -2.67
C SER A 5 0.48 -6.15 -3.43
N GLU A 6 -0.50 -6.89 -3.96
CA GLU A 6 -0.27 -8.12 -4.73
C GLU A 6 0.08 -7.86 -6.21
N GLY A 7 0.14 -6.59 -6.64
CA GLY A 7 0.60 -6.22 -7.98
C GLY A 7 -0.45 -6.39 -9.09
N GLN A 8 -1.71 -6.65 -8.76
CA GLN A 8 -2.78 -6.75 -9.76
C GLN A 8 -3.40 -5.38 -10.10
N GLY A 9 -3.45 -5.06 -11.40
CA GLY A 9 -4.25 -3.96 -11.95
C GLY A 9 -3.84 -2.54 -11.53
N LEU A 10 -4.83 -1.63 -11.50
CA LEU A 10 -4.68 -0.18 -11.23
C LEU A 10 -4.02 0.14 -9.87
N GLY A 11 -4.03 -0.79 -8.92
CA GLY A 11 -3.47 -0.59 -7.58
C GLY A 11 -1.94 -0.41 -7.54
N ASN A 12 -1.19 -1.10 -8.41
CA ASN A 12 0.27 -0.96 -8.44
C ASN A 12 0.70 0.40 -9.02
N ALA A 13 -0.03 0.90 -10.02
CA ALA A 13 0.19 2.24 -10.55
C ALA A 13 -0.08 3.32 -9.49
N PHE A 14 -1.16 3.16 -8.71
CA PHE A 14 -1.50 4.05 -7.60
C PHE A 14 -0.37 4.14 -6.55
N LEU A 15 0.19 3.01 -6.12
CA LEU A 15 1.28 2.97 -5.14
C LEU A 15 2.58 3.61 -5.68
N SER A 16 2.87 3.43 -6.97
CA SER A 16 4.00 4.09 -7.64
C SER A 16 3.87 5.62 -7.60
N HIS A 17 2.66 6.15 -7.83
CA HIS A 17 2.40 7.58 -7.74
C HIS A 17 2.55 8.12 -6.32
N ILE A 18 2.04 7.40 -5.32
CA ILE A 18 2.19 7.79 -3.90
C ILE A 18 3.66 7.90 -3.52
N LYS A 19 4.50 6.97 -3.98
CA LYS A 19 5.94 6.96 -3.68
C LYS A 19 6.68 8.22 -4.18
N ALA A 20 6.12 8.93 -5.16
CA ALA A 20 6.68 10.17 -5.68
C ALA A 20 6.22 11.42 -4.92
N CYS A 21 5.40 11.27 -3.88
CA CYS A 21 4.86 12.38 -3.08
C CYS A 21 5.45 12.40 -1.67
N ASP A 22 5.61 13.60 -1.11
CA ASP A 22 6.11 13.80 0.26
C ASP A 22 5.00 13.72 1.32
N ALA A 23 3.75 13.89 0.92
CA ALA A 23 2.58 13.86 1.79
C ALA A 23 1.37 13.25 1.08
N LEU A 24 0.49 12.65 1.87
CA LEU A 24 -0.74 12.03 1.39
C LEU A 24 -1.95 12.62 2.13
N PHE A 25 -2.90 13.17 1.37
CA PHE A 25 -4.21 13.54 1.90
C PHE A 25 -5.16 12.34 1.76
N HIS A 26 -5.46 11.71 2.90
CA HIS A 26 -6.37 10.58 2.93
C HIS A 26 -7.81 11.06 3.09
N MET A 27 -8.55 11.09 1.98
CA MET A 27 -9.96 11.48 1.99
C MET A 27 -10.87 10.26 2.19
N THR A 28 -11.81 10.36 3.12
CA THR A 28 -12.77 9.29 3.45
C THR A 28 -14.20 9.79 3.29
N ARG A 29 -15.10 8.90 2.87
CA ARG A 29 -16.53 9.19 2.82
C ARG A 29 -17.15 9.01 4.21
N ALA A 30 -17.76 10.08 4.73
CA ALA A 30 -18.45 10.08 6.03
C ALA A 30 -19.93 10.50 5.91
N PHE A 31 -20.53 10.29 4.75
CA PHE A 31 -21.93 10.58 4.46
C PHE A 31 -22.55 9.49 3.59
N GLU A 32 -23.84 9.24 3.78
CA GLU A 32 -24.65 8.35 2.96
C GLU A 32 -25.27 9.16 1.81
N ASP A 33 -25.28 8.56 0.61
CA ASP A 33 -25.88 9.12 -0.61
C ASP A 33 -26.14 7.95 -1.57
N ASP A 34 -27.42 7.72 -1.89
CA ASP A 34 -27.90 6.59 -2.71
C ASP A 34 -27.47 6.71 -4.18
N ASP A 35 -27.15 7.91 -4.65
CA ASP A 35 -26.68 8.15 -6.03
C ASP A 35 -25.18 7.83 -6.20
N VAL A 36 -24.47 7.52 -5.12
CA VAL A 36 -23.02 7.27 -5.12
C VAL A 36 -22.71 5.85 -4.65
N THR A 37 -22.30 4.99 -5.58
CA THR A 37 -21.90 3.61 -5.28
C THR A 37 -20.63 3.54 -4.42
N HIS A 38 -20.67 2.79 -3.32
CA HIS A 38 -19.49 2.50 -2.49
C HIS A 38 -18.86 1.16 -2.87
N VAL A 39 -17.54 1.11 -3.03
CA VAL A 39 -16.82 -0.09 -3.51
C VAL A 39 -16.96 -1.28 -2.56
N GLU A 40 -17.07 -1.04 -1.26
CA GLU A 40 -17.25 -2.08 -0.24
C GLU A 40 -18.73 -2.38 0.08
N GLY A 41 -19.67 -1.81 -0.67
CA GLY A 41 -21.12 -2.04 -0.52
C GLY A 41 -21.82 -1.18 0.56
N ASP A 42 -21.13 -0.83 1.64
CA ASP A 42 -21.60 0.10 2.69
C ASP A 42 -20.56 1.17 3.01
N VAL A 43 -21.00 2.38 3.40
CA VAL A 43 -20.10 3.48 3.78
C VAL A 43 -19.54 3.23 5.17
N ASN A 44 -18.24 2.95 5.26
CA ASN A 44 -17.55 2.79 6.53
C ASN A 44 -16.16 3.45 6.47
N PRO A 45 -16.02 4.71 6.92
CA PRO A 45 -14.77 5.45 6.80
C PRO A 45 -13.62 4.81 7.58
N VAL A 46 -13.90 4.15 8.71
CA VAL A 46 -12.85 3.50 9.52
C VAL A 46 -12.27 2.32 8.76
N ARG A 47 -13.13 1.45 8.22
CA ARG A 47 -12.71 0.31 7.41
C ARG A 47 -11.96 0.76 6.15
N ASP A 48 -12.44 1.81 5.49
CA ASP A 48 -11.81 2.34 4.28
C ASP A 48 -10.38 2.85 4.57
N LEU A 49 -10.19 3.56 5.70
CA LEU A 49 -8.88 3.99 6.18
C LEU A 49 -7.95 2.79 6.43
N GLU A 50 -8.44 1.79 7.15
CA GLU A 50 -7.69 0.57 7.51
C GLU A 50 -7.23 -0.18 6.27
N ILE A 51 -8.11 -0.37 5.28
CA ILE A 51 -7.76 -1.04 4.02
C ILE A 51 -6.58 -0.34 3.35
N ILE A 52 -6.63 0.97 3.19
CA ILE A 52 -5.56 1.73 2.52
C ILE A 52 -4.26 1.69 3.36
N LEU A 53 -4.36 1.82 4.67
CA LEU A 53 -3.21 1.74 5.58
C LEU A 53 -2.51 0.38 5.49
N ASP A 54 -3.28 -0.71 5.49
CA ASP A 54 -2.72 -2.06 5.42
C ASP A 54 -2.06 -2.33 4.06
N GLU A 55 -2.62 -1.85 2.96
CA GLU A 55 -2.00 -1.97 1.63
C GLU A 55 -0.66 -1.22 1.55
N LEU A 56 -0.57 -0.01 2.13
CA LEU A 56 0.67 0.75 2.21
C LEU A 56 1.72 0.03 3.06
N ARG A 57 1.32 -0.48 4.23
CA ARG A 57 2.20 -1.23 5.13
C ARG A 57 2.74 -2.50 4.49
N LEU A 58 1.89 -3.25 3.78
CA LEU A 58 2.31 -4.47 3.07
C LEU A 58 3.35 -4.14 1.99
N LYS A 59 3.18 -3.03 1.26
CA LYS A 59 4.19 -2.57 0.31
C LYS A 59 5.50 -2.14 0.96
N ASP A 60 5.46 -1.47 2.10
CA ASP A 60 6.67 -1.11 2.83
C ASP A 60 7.42 -2.35 3.32
N ILE A 61 6.70 -3.36 3.83
CA ILE A 61 7.27 -4.65 4.24
C ILE A 61 7.94 -5.35 3.05
N GLU A 62 7.27 -5.42 1.89
CA GLU A 62 7.84 -5.98 0.67
C GLU A 62 9.13 -5.24 0.24
N TYR A 63 9.10 -3.91 0.28
CA TYR A 63 10.25 -3.08 -0.07
C TYR A 63 11.44 -3.32 0.88
N ILE A 64 11.20 -3.28 2.19
CA ILE A 64 12.25 -3.48 3.21
C ILE A 64 12.81 -4.89 3.12
N SER A 65 11.98 -5.91 2.94
CA SER A 65 12.42 -7.31 2.79
C SER A 65 13.37 -7.47 1.59
N ASN A 66 13.03 -6.87 0.45
CA ASN A 66 13.88 -6.88 -0.75
C ASN A 66 15.22 -6.15 -0.54
N VAL A 67 15.23 -5.06 0.24
CA VAL A 67 16.46 -4.35 0.60
C VAL A 67 17.31 -5.18 1.57
N TYR A 68 16.67 -5.77 2.58
CA TYR A 68 17.32 -6.63 3.56
C TYR A 68 18.03 -7.82 2.88
N ASP A 69 17.35 -8.54 2.00
CA ASP A 69 17.93 -9.70 1.30
C ASP A 69 19.15 -9.34 0.47
N LYS A 70 19.17 -8.16 -0.14
CA LYS A 70 20.32 -7.66 -0.91
C LYS A 70 21.50 -7.33 0.00
N LEU A 71 21.25 -6.65 1.12
CA LEU A 71 22.29 -6.30 2.09
C LEU A 71 22.84 -7.55 2.79
N PHE A 72 21.97 -8.48 3.17
CA PHE A 72 22.34 -9.74 3.79
C PHE A 72 23.32 -10.53 2.91
N LYS A 73 22.97 -10.72 1.63
CA LYS A 73 23.85 -11.38 0.64
C LYS A 73 25.18 -10.66 0.43
N LEU A 74 25.19 -9.32 0.53
CA LEU A 74 26.41 -8.53 0.41
C LEU A 74 27.35 -8.77 1.60
N VAL A 75 26.80 -8.82 2.82
CA VAL A 75 27.56 -9.06 4.05
C VAL A 75 28.14 -10.47 4.07
N GLU A 76 27.35 -11.51 3.75
CA GLU A 76 27.86 -12.89 3.69
C GLU A 76 29.03 -13.02 2.70
N ARG A 77 28.90 -12.45 1.50
CA ARG A 77 29.97 -12.46 0.48
C ARG A 77 31.18 -11.62 0.87
N GLY A 78 31.01 -10.61 1.72
CA GLY A 78 32.08 -9.76 2.25
C GLY A 78 32.86 -10.42 3.38
N GLY A 79 32.25 -11.35 4.12
CA GLY A 79 32.90 -12.15 5.17
C GLY A 79 33.67 -13.38 4.66
N ASP A 80 33.46 -13.77 3.40
CA ASP A 80 34.17 -14.87 2.71
C ASP A 80 35.54 -14.46 2.11
N LYS A 81 36.06 -13.27 2.44
CA LYS A 81 37.41 -12.80 2.11
C LYS A 81 38.21 -12.52 3.37
#